data_AF-A0A7Z9IWA7-F1
#
_entry.id   AF-A0A7Z9IWA7-F1
#
_cell.length_a   1.000
_cell.length_b   1.000
_cell.length_c   1.000
_cell.angle_alpha   90.00
_cell.angle_beta   90.00
_cell.angle_gamma   90.00
#
_symmetry.space_group_name_H-M   'P 1'
#
loop_
_entity.id
_entity.type
_entity.pdbx_description
1 polymer ?
#
loop_
_entity_poly.entity_id
_entity_poly.type
_entity_poly.pdbx_seq_one_letter_code
_entity_poly.pdbx_strand_id
1 'polypeptide(L)'
;MKPKISNMLDFEGELAVIIGKHGRHIPQDEAFNHIASYSIINDGSVRDWQRHTILFCPGKNFEGTGPFGPWMVTPDEFGDLPIASL
;
A
#
# COMPACT_ATOMS: atom_id res chain seq x y z
N MET A 1 -12.48 -5.71 -7.75
CA MET A 1 -13.31 -6.65 -8.56
C MET A 1 -12.40 -7.74 -9.10
N LYS A 2 -12.83 -9.01 -9.20
CA LYS A 2 -11.97 -10.10 -9.72
C LYS A 2 -11.86 -10.02 -11.26
N PRO A 3 -10.65 -10.01 -11.86
CA PRO A 3 -10.48 -10.07 -13.31
C PRO A 3 -11.13 -11.32 -13.93
N LYS A 4 -11.69 -11.20 -15.13
CA LYS A 4 -12.34 -12.34 -15.83
C LYS A 4 -11.34 -13.41 -16.29
N ILE A 5 -10.09 -13.03 -16.54
CA ILE A 5 -9.07 -13.89 -17.15
C ILE A 5 -8.31 -14.77 -16.15
N SER A 6 -8.55 -14.61 -14.85
CA SER A 6 -7.89 -15.38 -13.81
C SER A 6 -8.84 -15.66 -12.64
N ASN A 7 -8.67 -16.82 -12.02
CA ASN A 7 -9.34 -17.19 -10.78
C ASN A 7 -8.44 -17.04 -9.54
N MET A 8 -7.19 -16.61 -9.72
CA MET A 8 -6.16 -16.57 -8.68
C MET A 8 -5.92 -15.15 -8.16
N LEU A 9 -6.98 -14.36 -8.01
CA LEU A 9 -6.90 -13.09 -7.30
C LEU A 9 -6.86 -13.35 -5.79
N ASP A 10 -5.86 -12.78 -5.15
CA ASP A 10 -5.63 -12.79 -3.72
C ASP A 10 -5.64 -11.35 -3.18
N PHE A 11 -6.07 -11.17 -1.93
CA PHE A 11 -6.15 -9.85 -1.29
C PHE A 11 -4.97 -9.65 -0.33
N GLU A 12 -4.49 -8.42 -0.22
CA GLU A 12 -3.39 -8.03 0.66
C GLU A 12 -3.78 -6.71 1.32
N GLY A 13 -4.29 -6.76 2.54
CA GLY A 13 -4.67 -5.56 3.29
C GLY A 13 -3.42 -4.89 3.86
N GLU A 14 -3.16 -3.66 3.46
CA GLU A 14 -1.96 -2.92 3.85
C GLU A 14 -2.28 -1.53 4.41
N LEU A 15 -1.38 -1.05 5.28
CA LEU A 15 -1.35 0.35 5.69
C LEU A 15 -0.77 1.18 4.55
N ALA A 16 -1.55 2.11 4.01
CA ALA A 16 -1.06 3.10 3.07
C ALA A 16 -0.50 4.30 3.84
N VAL A 17 0.76 4.66 3.57
CA VAL A 17 1.40 5.87 4.08
C VAL A 17 1.41 6.93 2.99
N ILE A 18 0.80 8.09 3.26
CA ILE A 18 0.71 9.19 2.31
C ILE A 18 1.78 10.22 2.65
N ILE A 19 2.69 10.45 1.70
CA ILE A 19 3.80 11.40 1.86
C ILE A 19 3.31 12.82 1.60
N GLY A 20 3.47 13.70 2.59
CA GLY A 20 3.12 15.13 2.51
C GLY A 20 4.28 16.04 2.20
N LYS A 21 5.50 15.62 2.55
CA LYS A 21 6.73 16.41 2.41
C LYS A 21 7.77 15.63 1.61
N HIS A 22 8.23 16.21 0.51
CA HIS A 22 9.30 15.63 -0.29
C HIS A 22 10.60 15.48 0.53
N GLY A 23 11.38 14.45 0.24
CA GLY A 23 12.70 14.23 0.83
C GLY A 23 13.43 13.07 0.16
N ARG A 24 14.73 12.96 0.42
CA ARG A 24 15.60 11.88 -0.06
C ARG A 24 16.66 11.63 0.98
N HIS A 25 16.96 10.35 1.24
CA HIS A 25 17.85 9.93 2.33
C HIS A 25 17.45 10.54 3.69
N ILE A 26 16.14 10.50 3.98
CA ILE A 26 15.56 11.05 5.22
C ILE A 26 16.07 10.20 6.40
N PRO A 27 16.65 10.81 7.45
CA PRO A 27 16.97 10.10 8.69
C PRO A 27 15.75 9.38 9.27
N GLN A 28 15.94 8.19 9.85
CA GLN A 28 14.83 7.37 10.37
C GLN A 28 13.99 8.11 11.42
N ASP A 29 14.64 8.88 12.30
CA ASP A 29 14.02 9.70 13.34
C ASP A 29 13.24 10.91 12.78
N GLU A 30 13.53 11.33 11.55
CA GLU A 30 12.78 12.38 10.86
C GLU A 30 11.65 11.84 9.97
N ALA A 31 11.56 10.53 9.74
CA ALA A 31 10.66 9.93 8.76
C ALA A 31 9.18 10.29 8.99
N PHE A 32 8.73 10.28 10.24
CA PHE A 32 7.33 10.59 10.58
C PHE A 32 6.94 12.04 10.28
N ASN A 33 7.89 12.98 10.30
CA ASN A 33 7.65 14.38 9.95
C ASN A 33 7.34 14.59 8.46
N HIS A 34 7.47 13.55 7.64
CA HIS A 34 7.18 13.59 6.20
C HIS A 34 5.81 13.01 5.83
N ILE A 35 5.13 12.38 6.78
CA ILE A 35 3.84 11.71 6.55
C ILE A 35 2.71 12.74 6.70
N ALA A 36 1.89 12.88 5.65
CA ALA A 36 0.68 13.70 5.70
C ALA A 36 -0.48 12.97 6.37
N SER A 37 -0.64 11.68 6.06
CA SER A 37 -1.78 10.90 6.51
C SER A 37 -1.56 9.40 6.31
N TYR A 38 -2.49 8.63 6.84
CA TYR A 38 -2.59 7.18 6.66
C TYR A 38 -3.93 6.81 6.04
N SER A 39 -3.98 5.67 5.37
CA SER A 39 -5.22 5.05 4.90
C SER A 39 -5.01 3.54 4.77
N ILE A 40 -5.95 2.85 4.14
CA ILE A 40 -5.86 1.43 3.84
C ILE A 40 -5.82 1.26 2.33
N ILE A 41 -5.03 0.29 1.88
CA ILE A 41 -5.05 -0.19 0.50
C ILE A 41 -5.21 -1.72 0.52
N ASN A 42 -5.90 -2.25 -0.48
CA ASN A 42 -5.80 -3.68 -0.80
C ASN A 42 -4.90 -3.84 -2.02
N ASP A 43 -3.68 -4.36 -1.85
CA ASP A 43 -2.73 -4.61 -2.93
C ASP A 43 -3.01 -5.96 -3.63
N GLY A 44 -4.13 -6.01 -4.34
CA GLY A 44 -4.65 -7.24 -4.95
C GLY A 44 -3.67 -7.89 -5.91
N SER A 45 -3.42 -9.19 -5.68
CA SER A 45 -2.45 -10.00 -6.40
C SER A 45 -3.10 -11.05 -7.27
N VAL A 46 -2.97 -10.93 -8.58
CA VAL A 46 -3.34 -11.97 -9.54
C VAL A 46 -2.17 -12.95 -9.67
N ARG A 47 -2.18 -14.02 -8.85
CA ARG A 47 -0.99 -14.83 -8.53
C ARG A 47 -0.39 -15.60 -9.71
N ASP A 48 -1.23 -16.08 -10.62
CA ASP A 48 -0.77 -16.71 -11.86
C ASP A 48 -0.03 -15.72 -12.76
N TRP A 49 -0.54 -14.50 -12.88
CA TRP A 49 0.11 -13.42 -13.63
C TRP A 49 1.37 -12.90 -12.92
N GLN A 50 1.35 -12.81 -11.59
CA GLN A 50 2.51 -12.44 -10.79
C GLN A 50 3.70 -13.39 -10.99
N ARG A 51 3.43 -14.68 -11.22
CA ARG A 51 4.44 -15.73 -11.42
C ARG A 51 4.74 -16.03 -12.89
N HIS A 52 4.05 -15.36 -13.82
CA HIS A 52 4.24 -15.56 -15.25
C HIS A 52 5.58 -15.00 -15.76
N THR A 53 6.15 -14.06 -15.01
CA THR A 53 7.49 -13.50 -15.25
C THR A 53 8.25 -13.42 -13.93
N ILE A 54 9.53 -13.02 -13.98
CA ILE A 54 10.30 -12.72 -12.76
C ILE A 54 9.87 -11.42 -12.06
N LEU A 55 9.05 -10.58 -12.73
CA LEU A 55 8.54 -9.33 -12.20
C LEU A 55 7.13 -9.54 -11.65
N PHE A 56 6.81 -8.88 -10.54
CA PHE A 56 5.46 -8.94 -9.95
C PHE A 56 4.46 -8.01 -10.61
N CYS A 57 4.92 -7.00 -11.36
CA CYS A 57 4.06 -5.99 -12.00
C CYS A 57 2.86 -6.56 -12.76
N PRO A 58 3.00 -7.62 -13.58
CA PRO A 58 1.85 -8.16 -14.31
C PRO A 58 0.73 -8.63 -13.39
N GLY A 59 1.02 -9.17 -12.21
CA GLY A 59 0.00 -9.61 -11.26
C GLY A 59 -0.58 -8.51 -10.37
N LYS A 60 0.01 -7.31 -10.37
CA LYS A 60 -0.28 -6.24 -9.40
C LYS A 60 -0.99 -5.01 -9.99
N ASN A 61 -1.14 -4.93 -11.32
CA ASN A 61 -1.68 -3.75 -12.01
C ASN A 61 -2.98 -4.03 -12.79
N PHE A 62 -3.73 -5.05 -12.39
CA PHE A 62 -5.03 -5.32 -12.99
C PHE A 62 -6.05 -4.23 -12.62
N GLU A 63 -6.92 -3.88 -13.56
CA GLU A 63 -7.96 -2.88 -13.33
C GLU A 63 -8.85 -3.26 -12.14
N GLY A 64 -8.96 -2.35 -11.16
CA GLY A 64 -9.83 -2.53 -10.00
C GLY A 64 -9.35 -3.55 -8.96
N THR A 65 -8.04 -3.89 -8.94
CA THR A 65 -7.43 -4.74 -7.90
C THR A 65 -6.67 -3.97 -6.83
N GLY A 66 -6.51 -2.65 -6.95
CA GLY A 66 -5.84 -1.79 -5.98
C GLY A 66 -6.75 -0.74 -5.31
N PRO A 67 -7.87 -1.11 -4.66
CA PRO A 67 -8.71 -0.11 -4.00
C PRO A 67 -7.99 0.53 -2.80
N PHE A 68 -8.10 1.86 -2.70
CA PHE A 68 -7.52 2.70 -1.67
C PHE A 68 -8.63 3.50 -0.97
N GLY A 69 -8.50 3.72 0.33
CA GLY A 69 -9.46 4.49 1.14
C GLY A 69 -10.06 3.66 2.28
N PRO A 70 -11.31 3.93 2.72
CA PRO A 70 -12.28 4.88 2.14
C PRO A 70 -11.98 6.37 2.40
N TRP A 71 -11.16 6.68 3.39
CA TRP A 71 -10.69 8.05 3.69
C TRP A 71 -9.29 7.98 4.27
N MET A 72 -8.67 9.16 4.41
CA MET A 72 -7.38 9.31 5.06
C MET A 72 -7.57 9.85 6.47
N VAL A 73 -6.67 9.49 7.38
CA VAL A 73 -6.61 10.00 8.75
C VAL A 73 -5.26 10.66 8.99
N THR A 74 -5.24 11.75 9.75
CA THR A 74 -4.00 12.44 10.09
C THR A 74 -3.18 11.64 11.10
N PRO A 75 -1.87 11.93 11.29
CA PRO A 75 -1.06 11.23 12.27
C PRO A 75 -1.57 11.33 13.71
N ASP A 76 -2.15 12.47 14.09
CA ASP A 76 -2.76 12.67 15.41
C ASP A 76 -4.05 11.86 15.60
N GLU A 77 -4.85 11.67 14.55
CA GLU A 77 -6.03 10.79 14.56
C GLU A 77 -5.65 9.30 14.57
N PHE A 78 -4.56 8.94 13.90
CA PHE A 78 -4.08 7.56 13.81
C PHE A 78 -3.52 7.05 15.14
N GLY A 79 -2.85 7.94 15.89
CA GLY A 79 -2.20 7.61 17.17
C GLY A 79 -0.85 6.91 17.01
N ASP A 80 -0.38 6.29 18.10
CA ASP A 80 0.94 5.67 18.13
C ASP A 80 1.02 4.44 17.21
N LEU A 81 1.96 4.47 16.26
CA LEU A 81 2.27 3.33 15.42
C LEU A 81 3.00 2.25 16.23
N PRO A 82 2.53 0.99 16.26
CA PRO A 82 3.19 -0.10 16.98
C PRO A 82 4.62 -0.39 16.50
N ILE A 83 4.99 0.16 15.34
CA ILE A 83 6.27 -0.04 14.64
C ILE A 83 7.28 1.06 15.00
N ALA A 84 6.86 2.15 15.64
CA ALA A 84 7.74 3.26 16.02
C ALA A 84 8.76 2.91 17.12
N SER A 85 8.74 1.68 17.64
CA SER A 85 9.68 1.16 18.65
C SER A 85 10.73 0.17 18.11
N LEU A 86 10.85 0.01 16.80
CA LEU A 86 11.93 -0.76 16.13
C LEU A 86 13.02 0.16 15.60
#